data_AF-A0A1I4K4D8-F1
#
_entry.id   AF-A0A1I4K4D8-F1
#
_cell.length_a   1.000
_cell.length_b   1.000
_cell.length_c   1.000
_cell.angle_alpha   90.00
_cell.angle_beta   90.00
_cell.angle_gamma   90.00
#
_symmetry.space_group_name_H-M   'P 1'
#
loop_
_entity.id
_entity.type
_entity.pdbx_description
1 polymer ?
#
loop_
_entity_poly.entity_id
_entity_poly.type
_entity_poly.pdbx_seq_one_letter_code
_entity_poly.pdbx_strand_id
1 'polypeptide(L)'
;MEYNPSIQEFLRTYVKAIQDSNAAIFAGAGLSRPAGYVDWKELLREVAQDLQLDIDQESDLIALAQYHVNEFSGRGKINQILIEEFTRSVSTSHNHKILSHLPISTYWTTNYDQLIETNLEAVGKKVDKKITSETMTYSVPGSDVTVYKMHGDSTLPHDAVLTKDDYEGYDQKRQIYSTALRGDLVSKTFLFIGFSFDDPNLSQILSRIRILLNENKRTHYCFMKKVKANDFNGNDDEFRYAEIKQNLKIKDLMRYGIKVLLIDDYPEITEILQHIASLIIRKNIFVSGSASDYGDWGEEKSFEFSTSLSKALIKNNNNIVSGFGLGIGSCIISGALEELYSSQNNKVEQRLKCRPFPQNTTGGLSIKDLWTKYRNDMISNIGISVFIFGNKIDTETKDVIDANGMVEEFDISIEKGAIPIPVGATGFTSKILWQRVMDDFGPLVGIEDLKPLYSDLGDESKNSEELIETVVKIINLLAKH
;
A
#
# COMPACT_ATOMS: atom_id res chain seq x y z
N MET A 1 4.04 -16.69 -2.89
CA MET A 1 3.90 -16.64 -4.36
C MET A 1 5.27 -16.43 -4.96
N GLU A 2 5.66 -17.22 -5.95
CA GLU A 2 6.95 -17.03 -6.63
C GLU A 2 6.74 -16.10 -7.83
N TYR A 3 6.88 -14.79 -7.59
CA TYR A 3 6.77 -13.80 -8.65
C TYR A 3 7.96 -13.87 -9.62
N ASN A 4 7.73 -13.51 -10.87
CA ASN A 4 8.82 -13.40 -11.84
C ASN A 4 9.85 -12.33 -11.41
N PRO A 5 11.11 -12.39 -11.92
CA PRO A 5 12.17 -11.46 -11.50
C PRO A 5 11.84 -9.97 -11.70
N SER A 6 11.00 -9.64 -12.69
CA SER A 6 10.59 -8.26 -12.96
C SER A 6 9.67 -7.72 -11.87
N ILE A 7 8.69 -8.51 -11.45
CA ILE A 7 7.78 -8.17 -10.34
C ILE A 7 8.55 -8.13 -9.01
N GLN A 8 9.47 -9.07 -8.77
CA GLN A 8 10.30 -9.03 -7.56
C GLN A 8 11.16 -7.76 -7.47
N GLU A 9 11.74 -7.32 -8.58
CA GLU A 9 12.48 -6.06 -8.63
C GLU A 9 11.55 -4.86 -8.38
N PHE A 10 10.39 -4.84 -9.03
CA PHE A 10 9.37 -3.82 -8.78
C PHE A 10 8.96 -3.75 -7.31
N LEU A 11 8.68 -4.88 -6.65
CA LEU A 11 8.30 -4.92 -5.25
C LEU A 11 9.39 -4.25 -4.38
N ARG A 12 10.66 -4.64 -4.56
CA ARG A 12 11.78 -4.03 -3.81
C ARG A 12 11.87 -2.51 -4.05
N THR A 13 11.79 -2.08 -5.31
CA THR A 13 11.99 -0.67 -5.68
C THR A 13 10.79 0.19 -5.29
N TYR A 14 9.56 -0.28 -5.49
CA TYR A 14 8.35 0.49 -5.24
C TYR A 14 7.97 0.52 -3.75
N VAL A 15 8.16 -0.58 -2.99
CA VAL A 15 8.01 -0.57 -1.53
C VAL A 15 8.96 0.44 -0.91
N LYS A 16 10.23 0.47 -1.34
CA LYS A 16 11.19 1.48 -0.90
C LYS A 16 10.73 2.90 -1.25
N ALA A 17 10.21 3.10 -2.47
CA ALA A 17 9.69 4.41 -2.89
C ALA A 17 8.52 4.89 -2.02
N ILE A 18 7.62 3.98 -1.62
CA ILE A 18 6.52 4.28 -0.70
C ILE A 18 7.08 4.66 0.68
N GLN A 19 8.03 3.89 1.23
CA GLN A 19 8.64 4.15 2.54
C GLN A 19 9.40 5.48 2.60
N ASP A 20 10.01 5.88 1.48
CA ASP A 20 10.74 7.14 1.33
C ASP A 20 9.82 8.33 0.94
N SER A 21 8.49 8.13 0.97
CA SER A 21 7.47 9.13 0.61
C SER A 21 7.64 9.73 -0.79
N ASN A 22 8.16 8.93 -1.73
CA ASN A 22 8.42 9.34 -3.11
C ASN A 22 7.71 8.44 -4.14
N ALA A 23 6.76 7.62 -3.73
CA ALA A 23 5.87 6.91 -4.64
C ALA A 23 4.66 7.78 -5.06
N ALA A 24 4.16 7.52 -6.26
CA ALA A 24 2.91 8.07 -6.76
C ALA A 24 2.11 7.00 -7.51
N ILE A 25 0.80 7.18 -7.58
CA ILE A 25 -0.11 6.36 -8.40
C ILE A 25 -0.61 7.20 -9.57
N PHE A 26 -0.67 6.59 -10.75
CA PHE A 26 -1.44 7.12 -11.87
C PHE A 26 -2.54 6.12 -12.23
N ALA A 27 -3.79 6.49 -12.00
CA ALA A 27 -4.94 5.65 -12.29
C ALA A 27 -5.57 6.01 -13.63
N GLY A 28 -5.91 4.99 -14.42
CA GLY A 28 -6.78 5.12 -15.59
C GLY A 28 -8.12 4.42 -15.37
N ALA A 29 -8.98 4.47 -16.40
CA ALA A 29 -10.35 3.95 -16.32
C ALA A 29 -10.41 2.46 -15.99
N GLY A 30 -9.37 1.69 -16.33
CA GLY A 30 -9.29 0.27 -16.02
C GLY A 30 -9.27 -0.04 -14.52
N LEU A 31 -8.84 0.90 -13.65
CA LEU A 31 -8.89 0.72 -12.19
C LEU A 31 -10.33 0.82 -11.66
N SER A 32 -11.17 1.60 -12.34
CA SER A 32 -12.57 1.85 -11.99
C SER A 32 -13.54 0.79 -12.56
N ARG A 33 -13.13 -0.01 -13.56
CA ARG A 33 -13.98 -1.05 -14.17
C ARG A 33 -14.57 -2.07 -13.18
N PRO A 34 -13.79 -2.67 -12.26
CA PRO A 34 -14.35 -3.64 -11.30
C PRO A 34 -15.37 -3.04 -10.32
N ALA A 35 -15.40 -1.71 -10.18
CA ALA A 35 -16.40 -1.01 -9.38
C ALA A 35 -17.77 -0.92 -10.09
N GLY A 36 -17.82 -1.24 -11.39
CA GLY A 36 -19.01 -1.15 -12.23
C GLY A 36 -18.99 0.02 -13.20
N TYR A 37 -17.93 0.83 -13.24
CA TYR A 37 -17.81 1.90 -14.24
C TYR A 37 -17.45 1.37 -15.61
N VAL A 38 -18.03 1.99 -16.62
CA VAL A 38 -17.69 1.73 -18.02
C VAL A 38 -16.38 2.42 -18.41
N ASP A 39 -15.75 1.94 -19.48
CA ASP A 39 -14.60 2.65 -20.05
C ASP A 39 -15.04 3.77 -20.99
N TRP A 40 -14.05 4.49 -21.55
CA TRP A 40 -14.30 5.60 -22.46
C TRP A 40 -15.05 5.18 -23.73
N LYS A 41 -14.82 3.96 -24.22
CA LYS A 41 -15.49 3.42 -25.41
C LYS A 41 -16.97 3.21 -25.10
N GLU A 42 -17.29 2.45 -24.06
CA GLU A 42 -18.67 2.17 -23.67
C GLU A 42 -19.45 3.45 -23.29
N LEU A 43 -18.79 4.43 -22.66
CA LEU A 43 -19.41 5.71 -22.34
C LEU A 43 -19.91 6.46 -23.59
N LEU A 44 -19.18 6.39 -24.70
CA LEU A 44 -19.54 7.06 -25.95
C LEU A 44 -20.47 6.22 -26.85
N ARG A 45 -20.96 5.06 -26.39
CA ARG A 45 -21.81 4.19 -27.22
C ARG A 45 -23.10 4.88 -27.66
N GLU A 46 -23.76 5.63 -26.78
CA GLU A 46 -24.93 6.47 -27.14
C GLU A 46 -24.55 7.58 -28.13
N VAL A 47 -23.39 8.20 -27.93
CA VAL A 47 -22.86 9.26 -28.81
C VAL A 47 -22.63 8.75 -30.24
N ALA A 48 -22.09 7.54 -30.37
CA ALA A 48 -21.91 6.89 -31.67
C ALA A 48 -23.25 6.57 -32.35
N GLN A 49 -24.23 6.08 -31.58
CA GLN A 49 -25.56 5.76 -32.09
C GLN A 49 -26.29 6.99 -32.62
N ASP A 50 -26.19 8.13 -31.92
CA ASP A 50 -26.77 9.41 -32.36
C ASP A 50 -26.16 9.87 -33.70
N LEU A 51 -24.91 9.52 -33.96
CA LEU A 51 -24.20 9.78 -35.22
C LEU A 51 -24.35 8.67 -36.27
N GLN A 52 -25.11 7.60 -35.99
CA GLN A 52 -25.26 6.42 -36.84
C GLN A 52 -23.93 5.70 -37.13
N LEU A 53 -22.99 5.75 -36.18
CA LEU A 53 -21.71 5.07 -36.25
C LEU A 53 -21.71 3.83 -35.34
N ASP A 54 -20.94 2.82 -35.75
CA ASP A 54 -20.66 1.65 -34.91
C ASP A 54 -19.40 1.90 -34.09
N ILE A 55 -19.56 2.10 -32.78
CA ILE A 55 -18.44 2.36 -31.88
C ILE A 55 -17.40 1.24 -31.87
N ASP A 56 -17.79 0.02 -32.24
CA ASP A 56 -16.87 -1.11 -32.28
C ASP A 56 -15.92 -1.06 -33.48
N GLN A 57 -16.22 -0.24 -34.49
CA GLN A 57 -15.35 0.08 -35.62
C GLN A 57 -14.50 1.34 -35.39
N GLU A 58 -14.84 2.17 -34.39
CA GLU A 58 -14.18 3.45 -34.15
C GLU A 58 -12.89 3.31 -33.32
N SER A 59 -11.80 3.87 -33.85
CA SER A 59 -10.51 3.92 -33.14
C SER A 59 -10.21 5.27 -32.49
N ASP A 60 -10.81 6.36 -32.98
CA ASP A 60 -10.59 7.72 -32.47
C ASP A 60 -11.83 8.24 -31.74
N LEU A 61 -11.92 7.85 -30.46
CA LEU A 61 -13.03 8.23 -29.58
C LEU A 61 -13.05 9.75 -29.28
N ILE A 62 -11.92 10.45 -29.42
CA ILE A 62 -11.83 11.90 -29.22
C ILE A 62 -12.47 12.61 -30.41
N ALA A 63 -12.19 12.15 -31.64
CA ALA A 63 -12.85 12.65 -32.84
C ALA A 63 -14.35 12.38 -32.82
N LEU A 64 -14.77 11.18 -32.39
CA LEU A 64 -16.18 10.83 -32.23
C LEU A 64 -16.93 11.83 -31.33
N ALA A 65 -16.36 12.14 -30.16
CA ALA A 65 -16.94 13.13 -29.25
C ALA A 65 -17.03 14.52 -29.90
N GLN A 66 -16.03 14.92 -30.68
CA GLN A 66 -16.05 16.19 -31.42
C GLN A 66 -17.11 16.21 -32.52
N TYR A 67 -17.28 15.12 -33.27
CA TYR A 67 -18.30 15.02 -34.32
C TYR A 67 -19.70 15.23 -33.76
N HIS A 68 -19.98 14.64 -32.59
CA HIS A 68 -21.25 14.87 -31.91
C HIS A 68 -21.43 16.34 -31.51
N VAL A 69 -20.39 16.98 -30.95
CA VAL A 69 -20.47 18.41 -30.61
C VAL A 69 -20.73 19.28 -31.85
N ASN A 70 -20.09 18.96 -32.97
CA ASN A 70 -20.27 19.69 -34.23
C ASN A 70 -21.68 19.51 -34.80
N GLU A 71 -22.18 18.27 -34.85
CA GLU A 71 -23.48 17.94 -35.43
C GLU A 71 -24.64 18.55 -34.63
N PHE A 72 -24.57 18.46 -33.30
CA PHE A 72 -25.63 18.92 -32.39
C PHE A 72 -25.39 20.30 -31.79
N SER A 73 -24.36 21.02 -32.26
CA SER A 73 -24.00 22.38 -31.83
C SER A 73 -23.87 22.54 -30.31
N GLY A 74 -23.28 21.56 -29.62
CA GLY A 74 -23.02 21.65 -28.18
C GLY A 74 -22.62 20.33 -27.50
N ARG A 75 -22.05 20.47 -26.29
CA ARG A 75 -21.61 19.35 -25.43
C ARG A 75 -22.66 18.86 -24.43
N GLY A 76 -23.91 19.34 -24.53
CA GLY A 76 -24.96 19.10 -23.54
C GLY A 76 -25.24 17.61 -23.28
N LYS A 77 -25.43 16.82 -24.34
CA LYS A 77 -25.68 15.37 -24.23
C LYS A 77 -24.47 14.62 -23.66
N ILE A 78 -23.25 14.94 -24.09
CA ILE A 78 -22.02 14.35 -23.54
C ILE A 78 -21.89 14.65 -22.03
N ASN A 79 -22.13 15.91 -21.64
CA ASN A 79 -22.13 16.29 -20.23
C ASN A 79 -23.21 15.52 -19.45
N GLN A 80 -24.39 15.32 -20.04
CA GLN A 80 -25.48 14.57 -19.42
C GLN A 80 -25.12 13.09 -19.26
N ILE A 81 -24.48 12.46 -20.25
CA ILE A 81 -23.98 11.08 -20.16
C ILE A 81 -22.96 10.95 -19.02
N LEU A 82 -22.03 11.91 -18.89
CA LEU A 82 -21.09 11.93 -17.77
C LEU A 82 -21.81 12.03 -16.42
N ILE A 83 -22.80 12.91 -16.29
CA ILE A 83 -23.58 13.04 -15.07
C ILE A 83 -24.29 11.72 -14.77
N GLU A 84 -25.00 11.15 -15.74
CA GLU A 84 -25.78 9.92 -15.57
C GLU A 84 -24.91 8.72 -15.22
N GLU A 85 -23.73 8.58 -15.81
CA GLU A 85 -22.82 7.49 -15.51
C GLU A 85 -22.19 7.65 -14.12
N PHE A 86 -21.68 8.83 -13.79
CA PHE A 86 -20.92 9.06 -12.56
C PHE A 86 -21.77 9.42 -11.34
N THR A 87 -23.09 9.57 -11.50
CA THR A 87 -24.05 9.64 -10.38
C THR A 87 -24.62 8.27 -9.99
N ARG A 88 -24.36 7.22 -10.77
CA ARG A 88 -24.74 5.85 -10.40
C ARG A 88 -24.02 5.47 -9.12
N SER A 89 -24.77 4.86 -8.20
CA SER A 89 -24.18 4.27 -6.99
C SER A 89 -23.38 3.04 -7.37
N VAL A 90 -22.07 3.19 -7.50
CA VAL A 90 -21.13 2.10 -7.73
C VAL A 90 -20.51 1.61 -6.43
N SER A 91 -20.20 0.32 -6.38
CA SER A 91 -19.43 -0.27 -5.28
C SER A 91 -17.94 0.03 -5.45
N THR A 92 -17.22 0.35 -4.38
CA THR A 92 -15.75 0.48 -4.47
C THR A 92 -15.07 -0.83 -4.86
N SER A 93 -13.94 -0.75 -5.59
CA SER A 93 -13.11 -1.92 -5.89
C SER A 93 -12.16 -2.26 -4.73
N HIS A 94 -11.72 -3.51 -4.63
CA HIS A 94 -10.70 -3.93 -3.65
C HIS A 94 -9.35 -3.21 -3.82
N ASN A 95 -8.95 -2.90 -5.05
CA ASN A 95 -7.70 -2.17 -5.32
C ASN A 95 -7.71 -0.75 -4.75
N HIS A 96 -8.82 -0.01 -4.92
CA HIS A 96 -9.00 1.30 -4.30
C HIS A 96 -8.88 1.26 -2.77
N LYS A 97 -9.45 0.23 -2.12
CA LYS A 97 -9.30 0.03 -0.67
C LYS A 97 -7.85 -0.22 -0.27
N ILE A 98 -7.12 -1.08 -0.99
CA ILE A 98 -5.71 -1.34 -0.65
C ILE A 98 -4.88 -0.07 -0.79
N LEU A 99 -5.01 0.61 -1.95
CA LEU A 99 -4.28 1.84 -2.23
C LEU A 99 -4.56 2.93 -1.19
N SER A 100 -5.81 3.05 -0.72
CA SER A 100 -6.16 4.06 0.27
C SER A 100 -5.47 3.86 1.62
N HIS A 101 -5.12 2.62 2.00
CA HIS A 101 -4.36 2.33 3.21
C HIS A 101 -2.84 2.52 3.06
N LEU A 102 -2.31 2.51 1.83
CA LEU A 102 -0.88 2.75 1.61
C LEU A 102 -0.49 4.20 1.95
N PRO A 103 0.72 4.46 2.48
CA PRO A 103 1.20 5.81 2.79
C PRO A 103 1.69 6.54 1.52
N ILE A 104 0.84 6.61 0.50
CA ILE A 104 1.07 7.34 -0.75
C ILE A 104 0.31 8.67 -0.66
N SER A 105 1.01 9.78 -0.89
CA SER A 105 0.47 11.14 -0.79
C SER A 105 0.17 11.81 -2.13
N THR A 106 0.43 11.13 -3.25
CA THR A 106 0.28 11.69 -4.60
C THR A 106 -0.44 10.72 -5.52
N TYR A 107 -1.62 11.12 -5.98
CA TYR A 107 -2.43 10.40 -6.95
C TYR A 107 -2.69 11.29 -8.17
N TRP A 108 -2.50 10.73 -9.34
CA TRP A 108 -2.88 11.32 -10.61
C TRP A 108 -3.92 10.44 -11.29
N THR A 109 -4.87 11.05 -11.99
CA THR A 109 -5.87 10.30 -12.75
C THR A 109 -6.37 11.11 -13.94
N THR A 110 -6.75 10.39 -14.99
CA THR A 110 -7.55 10.91 -16.12
C THR A 110 -9.03 10.61 -15.95
N ASN A 111 -9.43 9.93 -14.87
CA ASN A 111 -10.81 9.54 -14.62
C ASN A 111 -11.62 10.69 -14.02
N TYR A 112 -12.92 10.70 -14.32
CA TYR A 112 -13.86 11.69 -13.82
C TYR A 112 -14.54 11.25 -12.50
N ASP A 113 -14.57 9.94 -12.23
CA ASP A 113 -15.15 9.35 -11.01
C ASP A 113 -14.42 9.74 -9.72
N GLN A 114 -15.10 9.64 -8.57
CA GLN A 114 -14.55 10.03 -7.26
C GLN A 114 -14.08 8.84 -6.40
N LEU A 115 -13.77 7.68 -6.99
CA LEU A 115 -13.45 6.48 -6.21
C LEU A 115 -12.17 6.62 -5.40
N ILE A 116 -11.14 7.26 -5.95
CA ILE A 116 -9.85 7.44 -5.25
C ILE A 116 -10.09 8.26 -3.98
N GLU A 117 -10.76 9.39 -4.13
CA GLU A 117 -11.05 10.36 -3.08
C GLU A 117 -11.94 9.75 -2.00
N THR A 118 -13.04 9.10 -2.40
CA THR A 118 -14.00 8.49 -1.46
C THR A 118 -13.34 7.39 -0.63
N ASN A 119 -12.47 6.56 -1.22
CA ASN A 119 -11.77 5.51 -0.46
C ASN A 119 -10.67 6.05 0.45
N LEU A 120 -10.01 7.16 0.08
CA LEU A 120 -9.05 7.85 0.95
C LEU A 120 -9.77 8.49 2.15
N GLU A 121 -10.88 9.18 1.91
CA GLU A 121 -11.71 9.78 2.96
C GLU A 121 -12.31 8.73 3.89
N ALA A 122 -12.74 7.57 3.35
CA ALA A 122 -13.30 6.46 4.14
C ALA A 122 -12.32 5.85 5.15
N VAL A 123 -11.00 5.97 4.91
CA VAL A 123 -9.95 5.54 5.86
C VAL A 123 -9.43 6.69 6.73
N GLY A 124 -10.14 7.84 6.72
CA GLY A 124 -9.84 9.00 7.55
C GLY A 124 -8.78 9.94 7.00
N LYS A 125 -8.34 9.79 5.75
CA LYS A 125 -7.37 10.72 5.14
C LYS A 125 -8.05 11.98 4.65
N LYS A 126 -7.39 13.12 4.86
CA LYS A 126 -7.82 14.41 4.33
C LYS A 126 -7.27 14.62 2.91
N VAL A 127 -8.17 14.68 1.92
CA VAL A 127 -7.83 14.77 0.50
C VAL A 127 -7.80 16.23 0.03
N ASP A 128 -6.71 16.61 -0.66
CA ASP A 128 -6.62 17.84 -1.45
C ASP A 128 -6.92 17.55 -2.92
N LYS A 129 -8.13 17.89 -3.37
CA LYS A 129 -8.61 17.60 -4.73
C LYS A 129 -8.23 18.71 -5.69
N LYS A 130 -7.45 18.39 -6.72
CA LYS A 130 -7.08 19.30 -7.80
C LYS A 130 -7.84 18.94 -9.06
N ILE A 131 -8.94 19.65 -9.31
CA ILE A 131 -9.89 19.36 -10.40
C ILE A 131 -9.98 20.46 -11.45
N THR A 132 -9.65 21.71 -11.08
CA THR A 132 -9.52 22.87 -11.98
C THR A 132 -8.16 23.55 -11.83
N SER A 133 -7.80 24.46 -12.73
CA SER A 133 -6.55 25.22 -12.63
C SER A 133 -6.53 26.15 -11.42
N GLU A 134 -7.68 26.66 -10.98
CA GLU A 134 -7.80 27.48 -9.77
C GLU A 134 -7.51 26.67 -8.51
N THR A 135 -8.00 25.41 -8.44
CA THR A 135 -7.74 24.52 -7.29
C THR A 135 -6.26 24.19 -7.09
N MET A 136 -5.43 24.35 -8.14
CA MET A 136 -3.98 24.16 -8.07
C MET A 136 -3.26 25.30 -7.32
N THR A 137 -3.93 26.43 -7.09
CA THR A 137 -3.31 27.65 -6.51
C THR A 137 -3.29 27.70 -4.98
N TYR A 138 -4.10 26.87 -4.33
CA TYR A 138 -4.19 26.77 -2.87
C TYR A 138 -4.08 25.32 -2.44
N SER A 139 -3.78 25.06 -1.17
CA SER A 139 -3.72 23.71 -0.60
C SER A 139 -4.70 23.56 0.55
N VAL A 140 -5.29 22.38 0.68
CA VAL A 140 -6.12 22.04 1.84
C VAL A 140 -5.22 21.91 3.09
N PRO A 141 -5.41 22.69 4.16
CA PRO A 141 -4.52 22.64 5.32
C PRO A 141 -4.53 21.27 6.00
N GLY A 142 -3.34 20.70 6.24
CA GLY A 142 -3.21 19.38 6.87
C GLY A 142 -3.77 18.24 6.02
N SER A 143 -3.74 18.36 4.69
CA SER A 143 -4.05 17.25 3.79
C SER A 143 -3.00 16.14 3.92
N ASP A 144 -3.46 14.89 3.90
CA ASP A 144 -2.60 13.71 3.90
C ASP A 144 -2.19 13.32 2.47
N VAL A 145 -3.01 13.68 1.50
CA VAL A 145 -2.93 13.21 0.11
C VAL A 145 -3.46 14.25 -0.85
N THR A 146 -2.80 14.39 -2.01
CA THR A 146 -3.26 15.22 -3.12
C THR A 146 -3.68 14.34 -4.29
N VAL A 147 -4.87 14.60 -4.84
CA VAL A 147 -5.43 13.89 -5.99
C VAL A 147 -5.58 14.88 -7.16
N TYR A 148 -4.80 14.66 -8.21
CA TYR A 148 -4.80 15.47 -9.42
C TYR A 148 -5.65 14.81 -10.51
N LYS A 149 -6.71 15.50 -10.94
CA LYS A 149 -7.61 15.04 -12.01
C LYS A 149 -7.40 15.89 -13.24
N MET A 150 -6.55 15.41 -14.14
CA MET A 150 -6.04 16.24 -15.22
C MET A 150 -7.08 16.50 -16.32
N HIS A 151 -8.06 15.60 -16.46
CA HIS A 151 -9.17 15.77 -17.41
C HIS A 151 -10.44 16.34 -16.77
N GLY A 152 -10.38 16.79 -15.53
CA GLY A 152 -11.54 17.33 -14.81
C GLY A 152 -12.24 16.30 -13.93
N ASP A 153 -13.46 16.62 -13.52
CA ASP A 153 -14.21 15.88 -12.50
C ASP A 153 -15.68 15.73 -12.91
N SER A 154 -16.30 14.63 -12.51
CA SER A 154 -17.72 14.35 -12.74
C SER A 154 -18.67 15.42 -12.17
N THR A 155 -18.25 16.17 -11.15
CA THR A 155 -19.04 17.30 -10.59
C THR A 155 -19.01 18.55 -11.47
N LEU A 156 -18.04 18.66 -12.40
CA LEU A 156 -17.87 19.77 -13.32
C LEU A 156 -17.80 19.26 -14.78
N PRO A 157 -18.86 18.60 -15.29
CA PRO A 157 -18.84 17.94 -16.59
C PRO A 157 -18.62 18.92 -17.76
N HIS A 158 -18.96 20.19 -17.58
CA HIS A 158 -18.75 21.25 -18.57
C HIS A 158 -17.27 21.65 -18.74
N ASP A 159 -16.41 21.31 -17.78
CA ASP A 159 -14.97 21.59 -17.79
C ASP A 159 -14.14 20.32 -18.07
N ALA A 160 -14.80 19.17 -18.23
CA ALA A 160 -14.15 17.90 -18.52
C ALA A 160 -13.48 17.92 -19.92
N VAL A 161 -12.31 17.28 -20.03
CA VAL A 161 -11.54 17.15 -21.28
C VAL A 161 -11.97 15.88 -21.99
N LEU A 162 -12.67 16.03 -23.12
CA LEU A 162 -13.33 14.89 -23.82
C LEU A 162 -13.27 15.04 -25.35
N THR A 163 -13.36 16.27 -25.84
CA THR A 163 -13.46 16.56 -27.26
C THR A 163 -12.11 16.97 -27.84
N LYS A 164 -11.97 16.92 -29.16
CA LYS A 164 -10.75 17.36 -29.83
C LYS A 164 -10.38 18.81 -29.48
N ASP A 165 -11.36 19.71 -29.43
CA ASP A 165 -11.15 21.10 -29.02
C ASP A 165 -10.62 21.22 -27.58
N ASP A 166 -11.08 20.37 -26.66
CA ASP A 166 -10.58 20.36 -25.27
C ASP A 166 -9.11 19.92 -25.20
N TYR A 167 -8.72 18.92 -26.00
CA TYR A 167 -7.33 18.46 -26.10
C TYR A 167 -6.43 19.51 -26.77
N GLU A 168 -6.89 20.16 -27.85
CA GLU A 168 -6.15 21.25 -28.52
C GLU A 168 -5.98 22.48 -27.61
N GLY A 169 -7.01 22.82 -26.84
CA GLY A 169 -6.99 23.90 -25.85
C GLY A 169 -6.31 23.55 -24.52
N TYR A 170 -5.86 22.30 -24.33
CA TYR A 170 -5.38 21.80 -23.04
C TYR A 170 -4.18 22.59 -22.51
N ASP A 171 -3.20 22.87 -23.38
CA ASP A 171 -2.01 23.63 -23.02
C ASP A 171 -2.34 25.10 -22.66
N GLN A 172 -3.52 25.62 -23.02
CA GLN A 172 -3.97 26.97 -22.62
C GLN A 172 -4.71 26.94 -21.27
N LYS A 173 -5.64 26.00 -21.09
CA LYS A 173 -6.51 25.93 -19.90
C LYS A 173 -5.88 25.20 -18.72
N ARG A 174 -5.06 24.18 -18.98
CA ARG A 174 -4.59 23.18 -18.00
C ARG A 174 -3.07 22.97 -18.01
N GLN A 175 -2.29 23.92 -18.55
CA GLN A 175 -0.81 23.85 -18.60
C GLN A 175 -0.15 23.57 -17.24
N ILE A 176 -0.78 24.03 -16.16
CA ILE A 176 -0.28 23.84 -14.80
C ILE A 176 -0.28 22.36 -14.39
N TYR A 177 -1.25 21.56 -14.85
CA TYR A 177 -1.27 20.11 -14.64
C TYR A 177 -0.11 19.44 -15.37
N SER A 178 0.15 19.80 -16.63
CA SER A 178 1.31 19.32 -17.38
C SER A 178 2.63 19.67 -16.68
N THR A 179 2.69 20.81 -16.00
CA THR A 179 3.90 21.25 -15.30
C THR A 179 4.08 20.51 -13.98
N ALA A 180 3.03 20.37 -13.19
CA ALA A 180 3.03 19.62 -11.95
C ALA A 180 3.34 18.13 -12.19
N LEU A 181 2.68 17.49 -13.17
CA LEU A 181 2.92 16.08 -13.50
C LEU A 181 4.37 15.85 -13.95
N ARG A 182 4.96 16.78 -14.70
CA ARG A 182 6.39 16.70 -15.06
C ARG A 182 7.26 16.71 -13.81
N GLY A 183 7.03 17.64 -12.88
CA GLY A 183 7.77 17.71 -11.62
C GLY A 183 7.65 16.41 -10.81
N ASP A 184 6.46 15.85 -10.73
CA ASP A 184 6.22 14.58 -10.04
C ASP A 184 6.90 13.41 -10.76
N LEU A 185 6.80 13.29 -12.09
CA LEU A 185 7.45 12.20 -12.84
C LEU A 185 8.98 12.22 -12.71
N VAL A 186 9.59 13.40 -12.52
CA VAL A 186 11.02 13.50 -12.20
C VAL A 186 11.30 13.08 -10.74
N SER A 187 10.49 13.55 -9.79
CA SER A 187 10.76 13.45 -8.35
C SER A 187 10.17 12.22 -7.65
N LYS A 188 9.27 11.47 -8.31
CA LYS A 188 8.53 10.34 -7.74
C LYS A 188 8.56 9.11 -8.64
N THR A 189 8.51 7.93 -8.03
CA THR A 189 8.35 6.66 -8.73
C THR A 189 6.87 6.38 -8.93
N PHE A 190 6.41 6.42 -10.19
CA PHE A 190 5.01 6.16 -10.52
C PHE A 190 4.70 4.68 -10.73
N LEU A 191 3.51 4.27 -10.29
CA LEU A 191 2.84 3.04 -10.71
C LEU A 191 1.56 3.41 -11.46
N PHE A 192 1.51 3.06 -12.74
CA PHE A 192 0.36 3.25 -13.62
C PHE A 192 -0.54 2.01 -13.57
N ILE A 193 -1.83 2.19 -13.26
CA ILE A 193 -2.79 1.10 -13.11
C ILE A 193 -4.05 1.39 -13.94
N GLY A 194 -4.49 0.42 -14.74
CA GLY A 194 -5.68 0.56 -15.57
C GLY A 194 -5.57 1.62 -16.67
N PHE A 195 -4.34 1.92 -17.10
CA PHE A 195 -4.05 2.99 -18.05
C PHE A 195 -3.61 2.42 -19.40
N SER A 196 -4.20 2.90 -20.50
CA SER A 196 -3.93 2.36 -21.84
C SER A 196 -2.75 3.01 -22.54
N PHE A 197 -2.27 4.17 -22.06
CA PHE A 197 -1.22 4.98 -22.70
C PHE A 197 -1.61 5.60 -24.05
N ASP A 198 -2.88 5.54 -24.42
CA ASP A 198 -3.36 6.12 -25.69
C ASP A 198 -3.78 7.58 -25.52
N ASP A 199 -3.64 8.15 -24.32
CA ASP A 199 -3.96 9.55 -24.06
C ASP A 199 -2.94 10.52 -24.70
N PRO A 200 -3.40 11.48 -25.54
CA PRO A 200 -2.52 12.45 -26.19
C PRO A 200 -1.78 13.38 -25.22
N ASN A 201 -2.44 13.85 -24.15
CA ASN A 201 -1.84 14.79 -23.19
C ASN A 201 -0.70 14.13 -22.43
N LEU A 202 -0.90 12.90 -21.94
CA LEU A 202 0.15 12.14 -21.27
C LEU A 202 1.30 11.82 -22.24
N SER A 203 0.99 11.41 -23.47
CA SER A 203 2.00 11.10 -24.49
C SER A 203 2.92 12.29 -24.77
N GLN A 204 2.35 13.50 -24.83
CA GLN A 204 3.08 14.75 -24.96
C GLN A 204 3.96 15.03 -23.73
N ILE A 205 3.43 14.84 -22.53
CA ILE A 205 4.16 15.04 -21.26
C ILE A 205 5.35 14.09 -21.16
N LEU A 206 5.14 12.78 -21.38
CA LEU A 206 6.19 11.77 -21.35
C LEU A 206 7.27 12.04 -22.40
N SER A 207 6.87 12.47 -23.61
CA SER A 207 7.80 12.85 -24.67
C SER A 207 8.68 14.04 -24.30
N ARG A 208 8.11 15.09 -23.68
CA ARG A 208 8.87 16.24 -23.20
C ARG A 208 9.88 15.84 -22.12
N ILE A 209 9.48 15.01 -21.14
CA ILE A 209 10.40 14.53 -20.09
C ILE A 209 11.53 13.70 -20.69
N ARG A 210 11.22 12.82 -21.65
CA ARG A 210 12.21 11.98 -22.33
C ARG A 210 13.31 12.82 -22.96
N ILE A 211 12.94 13.91 -23.64
CA ILE A 211 13.86 14.82 -24.31
C ILE A 211 14.72 15.57 -23.27
N LEU A 212 14.11 16.01 -22.17
CA LEU A 212 14.81 16.78 -21.13
C LEU A 212 15.84 15.95 -20.35
N LEU A 213 15.53 14.67 -20.04
CA LEU A 213 16.38 13.84 -19.18
C LEU A 213 17.35 12.92 -19.93
N ASN A 214 17.19 12.78 -21.25
CA ASN A 214 17.98 11.92 -22.13
C ASN A 214 18.18 10.48 -21.61
N GLU A 215 19.32 10.17 -20.98
CA GLU A 215 19.66 8.84 -20.45
C GLU A 215 19.35 8.70 -18.94
N ASN A 216 19.27 9.81 -18.21
CA ASN A 216 19.09 9.82 -16.75
C ASN A 216 17.61 9.81 -16.35
N LYS A 217 16.87 8.79 -16.80
CA LYS A 217 15.43 8.66 -16.51
C LYS A 217 15.18 7.87 -15.24
N ARG A 218 14.22 8.34 -14.46
CA ARG A 218 13.66 7.54 -13.37
C ARG A 218 12.84 6.39 -13.95
N THR A 219 12.90 5.23 -13.29
CA THR A 219 12.06 4.09 -13.65
C THR A 219 10.67 4.25 -13.02
N HIS A 220 9.64 4.05 -13.84
CA HIS A 220 8.24 3.94 -13.44
C HIS A 220 7.72 2.56 -13.83
N TYR A 221 6.54 2.19 -13.35
CA TYR A 221 5.98 0.86 -13.55
C TYR A 221 4.56 0.92 -14.07
N CYS A 222 4.16 -0.04 -14.90
CA CYS A 222 2.76 -0.23 -15.27
C CYS A 222 2.40 -1.71 -15.35
N PHE A 223 1.17 -2.06 -14.97
CA PHE A 223 0.67 -3.42 -15.18
C PHE A 223 0.07 -3.57 -16.57
N MET A 224 0.36 -4.69 -17.24
CA MET A 224 -0.23 -5.03 -18.54
C MET A 224 -0.55 -6.52 -18.58
N LYS A 225 -1.79 -6.88 -18.93
CA LYS A 225 -2.17 -8.28 -19.14
C LYS A 225 -1.43 -8.85 -20.33
N LYS A 226 -0.83 -10.02 -20.16
CA LYS A 226 -0.17 -10.78 -21.22
C LYS A 226 -1.19 -11.22 -22.26
N VAL A 227 -0.86 -11.05 -23.54
CA VAL A 227 -1.67 -11.58 -24.65
C VAL A 227 -1.64 -13.12 -24.57
N LYS A 228 -2.80 -13.78 -24.57
CA LYS A 228 -2.89 -15.25 -24.51
C LYS A 228 -3.53 -15.81 -25.79
N ALA A 229 -3.08 -16.98 -26.23
CA ALA A 229 -3.63 -17.64 -27.42
C ALA A 229 -5.14 -17.89 -27.33
N ASN A 230 -5.64 -18.16 -26.11
CA ASN A 230 -7.06 -18.36 -25.84
C ASN A 230 -7.93 -17.12 -26.13
N ASP A 231 -7.34 -15.93 -26.19
CA ASP A 231 -8.07 -14.69 -26.50
C ASP A 231 -8.43 -14.58 -28.00
N PHE A 232 -7.88 -15.45 -28.87
CA PHE A 232 -8.00 -15.36 -30.34
C PHE A 232 -8.73 -16.55 -30.96
N ASN A 233 -9.50 -17.34 -30.18
CA ASN A 233 -10.32 -18.44 -30.67
C ASN A 233 -9.59 -19.44 -31.61
N GLY A 234 -8.28 -19.66 -31.39
CA GLY A 234 -7.45 -20.55 -32.21
C GLY A 234 -6.89 -19.93 -33.50
N ASN A 235 -6.99 -18.60 -33.68
CA ASN A 235 -6.34 -17.89 -34.76
C ASN A 235 -4.88 -17.56 -34.40
N ASP A 236 -3.96 -18.44 -34.78
CA ASP A 236 -2.52 -18.33 -34.48
C ASP A 236 -1.88 -17.08 -35.11
N ASP A 237 -2.34 -16.65 -36.29
CA ASP A 237 -1.79 -15.47 -36.98
C ASP A 237 -2.17 -14.17 -36.24
N GLU A 238 -3.42 -14.06 -35.80
CA GLU A 238 -3.88 -12.92 -34.99
C GLU A 238 -3.20 -12.88 -33.61
N PHE A 239 -3.05 -14.05 -32.97
CA PHE A 239 -2.33 -14.16 -31.70
C PHE A 239 -0.88 -13.70 -31.87
N ARG A 240 -0.18 -14.18 -32.90
CA ARG A 240 1.21 -13.80 -33.20
C ARG A 240 1.32 -12.30 -33.49
N TYR A 241 0.39 -11.74 -34.25
CA TYR A 241 0.34 -10.31 -34.52
C TYR A 241 0.18 -9.49 -33.23
N ALA A 242 -0.75 -9.90 -32.36
CA ALA A 242 -1.00 -9.23 -31.08
C ALA A 242 0.20 -9.33 -30.13
N GLU A 243 0.88 -10.48 -30.06
CA GLU A 243 2.10 -10.66 -29.28
C GLU A 243 3.23 -9.75 -29.76
N ILE A 244 3.45 -9.67 -31.08
CA ILE A 244 4.44 -8.75 -31.67
C ILE A 244 4.08 -7.30 -31.31
N LYS A 245 2.81 -6.91 -31.46
CA LYS A 245 2.34 -5.56 -31.14
C LYS A 245 2.53 -5.22 -29.65
N GLN A 246 2.23 -6.15 -28.75
CA GLN A 246 2.47 -5.97 -27.31
C GLN A 246 3.97 -5.78 -27.03
N ASN A 247 4.83 -6.61 -27.61
CA ASN A 247 6.28 -6.48 -27.45
C ASN A 247 6.83 -5.14 -27.95
N LEU A 248 6.31 -4.63 -29.07
CA LEU A 248 6.64 -3.29 -29.57
C LEU A 248 6.16 -2.20 -28.61
N LYS A 249 4.94 -2.30 -28.07
CA LYS A 249 4.40 -1.35 -27.09
C LYS A 249 5.22 -1.33 -25.80
N ILE A 250 5.65 -2.49 -25.30
CA ILE A 250 6.55 -2.60 -24.14
C ILE A 250 7.87 -1.86 -24.40
N LYS A 251 8.48 -2.08 -25.57
CA LYS A 251 9.72 -1.39 -25.97
C LYS A 251 9.54 0.11 -26.08
N ASP A 252 8.40 0.56 -26.58
CA ASP A 252 8.11 2.00 -26.67
C ASP A 252 7.97 2.64 -25.28
N LEU A 253 7.24 2.00 -24.36
CA LEU A 253 7.11 2.45 -22.97
C LEU A 253 8.45 2.56 -22.23
N MET A 254 9.38 1.62 -22.48
CA MET A 254 10.73 1.69 -21.93
C MET A 254 11.49 2.95 -22.37
N ARG A 255 11.20 3.52 -23.56
CA ARG A 255 11.82 4.78 -23.99
C ARG A 255 11.48 5.94 -23.06
N TYR A 256 10.33 5.87 -22.39
CA TYR A 256 9.86 6.84 -21.42
C TYR A 256 10.26 6.50 -19.97
N GLY A 257 11.07 5.45 -19.76
CA GLY A 257 11.43 4.97 -18.42
C GLY A 257 10.32 4.16 -17.74
N ILE A 258 9.29 3.74 -18.48
CA ILE A 258 8.17 2.97 -17.94
C ILE A 258 8.43 1.48 -18.19
N LYS A 259 8.65 0.73 -17.11
CA LYS A 259 8.82 -0.72 -17.12
C LYS A 259 7.48 -1.42 -17.02
N VAL A 260 7.18 -2.27 -17.99
CA VAL A 260 5.93 -3.04 -18.03
C VAL A 260 6.07 -4.29 -17.17
N LEU A 261 5.11 -4.47 -16.27
CA LEU A 261 4.93 -5.65 -15.44
C LEU A 261 3.83 -6.50 -16.09
N LEU A 262 4.25 -7.55 -16.78
CA LEU A 262 3.32 -8.50 -17.39
C LEU A 262 2.68 -9.38 -16.31
N ILE A 263 1.35 -9.41 -16.34
CA ILE A 263 0.51 -10.25 -15.47
C ILE A 263 -0.28 -11.21 -16.34
N ASP A 264 -0.63 -12.37 -15.79
CA ASP A 264 -1.45 -13.34 -16.50
C ASP A 264 -2.93 -12.93 -16.50
N ASP A 265 -3.42 -12.32 -15.42
CA ASP A 265 -4.78 -11.80 -15.36
C ASP A 265 -4.92 -10.64 -14.37
N TYR A 266 -5.98 -9.84 -14.51
CA TYR A 266 -6.19 -8.64 -13.69
C TYR A 266 -6.26 -8.87 -12.16
N PRO A 267 -6.81 -9.99 -11.64
CA PRO A 267 -6.77 -10.26 -10.19
C PRO A 267 -5.35 -10.33 -9.60
N GLU A 268 -4.34 -10.66 -10.39
CA GLU A 268 -2.93 -10.67 -9.95
C GLU A 268 -2.47 -9.28 -9.49
N ILE A 269 -3.01 -8.20 -10.07
CA ILE A 269 -2.74 -6.82 -9.61
C ILE A 269 -3.14 -6.69 -8.14
N THR A 270 -4.29 -7.23 -7.78
CA THR A 270 -4.82 -7.17 -6.43
C THR A 270 -3.90 -7.90 -5.45
N GLU A 271 -3.43 -9.10 -5.80
CA GLU A 271 -2.50 -9.88 -5.00
C GLU A 271 -1.17 -9.16 -4.80
N ILE A 272 -0.63 -8.55 -5.86
CA ILE A 272 0.61 -7.75 -5.80
C ILE A 272 0.42 -6.53 -4.90
N LEU A 273 -0.70 -5.81 -5.00
CA LEU A 273 -0.98 -4.65 -4.14
C LEU A 273 -1.13 -5.05 -2.66
N GLN A 274 -1.78 -6.18 -2.38
CA GLN A 274 -1.85 -6.73 -1.02
C GLN A 274 -0.47 -7.10 -0.49
N HIS A 275 0.38 -7.68 -1.33
CA HIS A 275 1.75 -8.01 -0.95
C HIS A 275 2.58 -6.76 -0.65
N ILE A 276 2.45 -5.71 -1.46
CA ILE A 276 3.05 -4.39 -1.18
C ILE A 276 2.57 -3.88 0.18
N ALA A 277 1.27 -3.91 0.46
CA ALA A 277 0.72 -3.46 1.73
C ALA A 277 1.31 -4.25 2.91
N SER A 278 1.41 -5.57 2.79
CA SER A 278 2.05 -6.43 3.79
C SER A 278 3.53 -6.05 4.01
N LEU A 279 4.31 -5.91 2.95
CA LEU A 279 5.73 -5.54 3.03
C LEU A 279 5.95 -4.17 3.71
N ILE A 280 5.03 -3.21 3.50
CA ILE A 280 5.11 -1.89 4.14
C ILE A 280 4.93 -2.00 5.66
N ILE A 281 3.93 -2.75 6.12
CA ILE A 281 3.64 -2.85 7.55
C ILE A 281 4.62 -3.77 8.31
N ARG A 282 5.32 -4.69 7.63
CA ARG A 282 6.38 -5.56 8.23
C ARG A 282 7.56 -4.78 8.81
N LYS A 283 7.74 -3.51 8.43
CA LYS A 283 8.71 -2.62 9.07
C LYS A 283 8.32 -2.26 10.51
N ASN A 284 7.02 -2.27 10.83
CA ASN A 284 6.49 -2.00 12.15
C ASN A 284 6.39 -3.30 12.95
N ILE A 285 7.14 -3.36 14.05
CA ILE A 285 7.22 -4.50 14.94
C ILE A 285 6.52 -4.16 16.24
N PHE A 286 5.52 -4.95 16.59
CA PHE A 286 4.95 -4.91 17.91
C PHE A 286 5.80 -5.79 18.85
N VAL A 287 6.24 -5.23 19.97
CA VAL A 287 6.95 -5.99 21.00
C VAL A 287 6.04 -6.16 22.20
N SER A 288 5.58 -7.40 22.39
CA SER A 288 4.75 -7.82 23.50
C SER A 288 5.57 -8.59 24.52
N GLY A 289 5.34 -8.27 25.79
CA GLY A 289 5.83 -9.07 26.89
C GLY A 289 5.63 -8.36 28.22
N SER A 290 5.59 -9.17 29.28
CA SER A 290 5.55 -8.72 30.66
C SER A 290 6.30 -9.71 31.53
N ALA A 291 6.94 -9.23 32.58
CA ALA A 291 7.57 -10.09 33.57
C ALA A 291 7.38 -9.50 34.97
N SER A 292 6.93 -10.32 35.89
CA SER A 292 6.98 -10.08 37.34
C SER A 292 7.87 -11.11 38.04
N ASP A 293 8.04 -12.27 37.40
CA ASP A 293 9.02 -13.30 37.69
C ASP A 293 9.94 -13.46 36.48
N TYR A 294 11.24 -13.65 36.69
CA TYR A 294 12.24 -13.75 35.62
C TYR A 294 12.81 -15.16 35.45
N GLY A 295 12.32 -16.13 36.22
CA GLY A 295 12.69 -17.54 36.16
C GLY A 295 14.21 -17.76 36.14
N ASP A 296 14.63 -18.74 35.34
CA ASP A 296 16.04 -19.12 35.18
C ASP A 296 16.89 -18.04 34.48
N TRP A 297 16.25 -17.10 33.79
CA TRP A 297 16.96 -15.97 33.17
C TRP A 297 17.46 -14.99 34.22
N GLY A 298 16.71 -14.81 35.31
CA GLY A 298 16.98 -13.77 36.29
C GLY A 298 16.71 -12.35 35.73
N GLU A 299 16.63 -11.39 36.63
CA GLU A 299 16.23 -10.03 36.31
C GLU A 299 17.23 -9.32 35.38
N GLU A 300 18.51 -9.34 35.73
CA GLU A 300 19.58 -8.66 34.99
C GLU A 300 19.64 -9.10 33.53
N LYS A 301 19.73 -10.41 33.29
CA LYS A 301 19.78 -10.97 31.92
C LYS A 301 18.51 -10.67 31.14
N SER A 302 17.34 -10.66 31.80
CA SER A 302 16.05 -10.35 31.16
C SER A 302 15.98 -8.88 30.70
N PHE A 303 16.51 -7.97 31.52
CA PHE A 303 16.60 -6.55 31.19
C PHE A 303 17.60 -6.28 30.07
N GLU A 304 18.78 -6.89 30.14
CA GLU A 304 19.79 -6.79 29.09
C GLU A 304 19.27 -7.34 27.75
N PHE A 305 18.64 -8.51 27.76
CA PHE A 305 18.02 -9.10 26.57
C PHE A 305 16.95 -8.18 25.96
N SER A 306 16.01 -7.70 26.78
CA SER A 306 14.93 -6.81 26.32
C SER A 306 15.48 -5.51 25.72
N THR A 307 16.46 -4.90 26.38
CA THR A 307 17.15 -3.68 25.91
C THR A 307 17.86 -3.93 24.59
N SER A 308 18.63 -5.02 24.51
CA SER A 308 19.45 -5.35 23.35
C SER A 308 18.62 -5.75 22.14
N LEU A 309 17.50 -6.47 22.36
CA LEU A 309 16.53 -6.78 21.32
C LEU A 309 15.98 -5.50 20.70
N SER A 310 15.46 -4.58 21.53
CA SER A 310 14.91 -3.31 21.07
C SER A 310 15.94 -2.48 20.29
N LYS A 311 17.17 -2.40 20.80
CA LYS A 311 18.30 -1.77 20.12
C LYS A 311 18.57 -2.38 18.75
N ALA A 312 18.63 -3.71 18.67
CA ALA A 312 18.87 -4.44 17.42
C ALA A 312 17.76 -4.20 16.39
N LEU A 313 16.50 -4.15 16.81
CA LEU A 313 15.37 -3.85 15.93
C LEU A 313 15.45 -2.43 15.34
N ILE A 314 15.75 -1.41 16.16
CA ILE A 314 15.94 -0.04 15.67
C ILE A 314 17.14 0.04 14.72
N LYS A 315 18.26 -0.60 15.08
CA LYS A 315 19.47 -0.65 14.25
C LYS A 315 19.20 -1.32 12.89
N ASN A 316 18.33 -2.32 12.85
CA ASN A 316 17.84 -2.98 11.64
C ASN A 316 16.82 -2.14 10.84
N ASN A 317 16.68 -0.85 11.17
CA ASN A 317 15.76 0.10 10.53
C ASN A 317 14.27 -0.26 10.70
N ASN A 318 13.90 -1.06 11.70
CA ASN A 318 12.50 -1.31 12.04
C ASN A 318 11.93 -0.21 12.94
N ASN A 319 10.60 -0.12 13.00
CA ASN A 319 9.87 0.71 13.97
C ASN A 319 9.33 -0.20 15.07
N ILE A 320 9.31 0.29 16.30
CA ILE A 320 8.81 -0.46 17.46
C ILE A 320 7.51 0.16 17.94
N VAL A 321 6.53 -0.70 18.19
CA VAL A 321 5.31 -0.38 18.94
C VAL A 321 5.28 -1.25 20.18
N SER A 322 5.02 -0.68 21.35
CA SER A 322 4.95 -1.46 22.59
C SER A 322 3.82 -0.98 23.50
N GLY A 323 3.16 -1.94 24.14
CA GLY A 323 2.12 -1.70 25.16
C GLY A 323 2.66 -1.26 26.52
N PHE A 324 3.98 -1.10 26.65
CA PHE A 324 4.67 -0.80 27.92
C PHE A 324 4.35 -1.83 29.01
N GLY A 325 4.62 -3.11 28.71
CA GLY A 325 4.39 -4.20 29.64
C GLY A 325 5.21 -4.05 30.93
N LEU A 326 4.61 -4.48 32.05
CA LEU A 326 5.25 -4.42 33.36
C LEU A 326 6.55 -5.24 33.37
N GLY A 327 7.59 -4.72 34.04
CA GLY A 327 8.89 -5.37 34.22
C GLY A 327 9.86 -5.20 33.05
N ILE A 328 9.39 -5.26 31.80
CA ILE A 328 10.28 -5.20 30.63
C ILE A 328 10.07 -3.98 29.71
N GLY A 329 8.94 -3.26 29.86
CA GLY A 329 8.59 -2.14 28.98
C GLY A 329 9.58 -0.98 29.02
N SER A 330 10.15 -0.68 30.19
CA SER A 330 11.20 0.34 30.32
C SER A 330 12.47 -0.03 29.54
N CYS A 331 12.88 -1.30 29.59
CA CYS A 331 14.03 -1.81 28.84
C CYS A 331 13.84 -1.69 27.33
N ILE A 332 12.64 -2.01 26.82
CA ILE A 332 12.31 -1.82 25.40
C ILE A 332 12.46 -0.35 25.00
N ILE A 333 11.97 0.59 25.81
CA ILE A 333 12.12 2.02 25.54
C ILE A 333 13.60 2.43 25.57
N SER A 334 14.33 2.07 26.62
CA SER A 334 15.73 2.46 26.78
C SER A 334 16.59 2.01 25.61
N GLY A 335 16.50 0.74 25.21
CA GLY A 335 17.28 0.20 24.10
C GLY A 335 16.97 0.88 22.76
N ALA A 336 15.70 1.21 22.52
CA ALA A 336 15.30 1.95 21.33
C ALA A 336 15.84 3.39 21.33
N LEU A 337 15.71 4.10 22.46
CA LEU A 337 16.16 5.49 22.59
C LEU A 337 17.69 5.61 22.49
N GLU A 338 18.44 4.68 23.08
CA GLU A 338 19.91 4.65 22.98
C GLU A 338 20.37 4.55 21.52
N GLU A 339 19.75 3.69 20.71
CA GLU A 339 20.09 3.58 19.28
C GLU A 339 19.65 4.81 18.48
N LEU A 340 18.47 5.35 18.76
CA LEU A 340 17.96 6.53 18.05
C LEU A 340 18.81 7.77 18.31
N TYR A 341 19.24 7.99 19.56
CA TYR A 341 20.07 9.13 19.93
C TYR A 341 21.53 8.97 19.49
N SER A 342 22.05 7.75 19.44
CA SER A 342 23.42 7.51 18.94
C SER A 342 23.53 7.60 17.40
N SER A 343 22.46 7.28 16.67
CA SER A 343 22.46 7.27 15.19
C SER A 343 22.16 8.63 14.51
N GLN A 344 22.08 9.74 15.27
CA GLN A 344 21.63 11.07 14.80
C GLN A 344 20.23 11.09 14.13
N ASN A 345 19.45 10.01 14.28
CA ASN A 345 18.14 9.87 13.66
C ASN A 345 17.04 10.37 14.60
N ASN A 346 16.76 11.67 14.55
CA ASN A 346 15.90 12.37 15.52
C ASN A 346 14.39 12.10 15.39
N LYS A 347 13.97 11.07 14.66
CA LYS A 347 12.55 10.76 14.38
C LYS A 347 11.95 9.80 15.41
N VAL A 348 12.13 10.09 16.71
CA VAL A 348 11.72 9.18 17.81
C VAL A 348 10.25 8.80 17.71
N GLU A 349 9.34 9.77 17.53
CA GLU A 349 7.90 9.52 17.45
C GLU A 349 7.46 8.64 16.26
N GLN A 350 8.26 8.61 15.18
CA GLN A 350 7.98 7.76 14.02
C GLN A 350 8.53 6.35 14.20
N ARG A 351 9.66 6.22 14.90
CA ARG A 351 10.42 4.97 15.07
C ARG A 351 10.03 4.18 16.31
N LEU A 352 9.54 4.84 17.36
CA LEU A 352 9.14 4.24 18.63
C LEU A 352 7.78 4.80 19.08
N LYS A 353 6.77 3.92 19.17
CA LYS A 353 5.43 4.26 19.67
C LYS A 353 5.12 3.48 20.94
N CYS A 354 5.10 4.17 22.07
CA CYS A 354 4.76 3.59 23.36
C CYS A 354 3.30 3.88 23.69
N ARG A 355 2.55 2.84 24.03
CA ARG A 355 1.10 2.89 24.25
C ARG A 355 0.75 2.20 25.57
N PRO A 356 1.04 2.85 26.72
CA PRO A 356 0.75 2.27 28.02
C PRO A 356 -0.76 2.09 28.21
N PHE A 357 -1.14 0.98 28.81
CA PHE A 357 -2.55 0.70 29.09
C PHE A 357 -3.09 1.63 30.19
N PRO A 358 -4.31 2.18 30.01
CA PRO A 358 -4.96 2.97 31.05
C PRO A 358 -5.22 2.10 32.27
N GLN A 359 -4.99 2.62 33.48
CA GLN A 359 -5.16 1.85 34.72
C GLN A 359 -6.55 2.04 35.35
N ASN A 360 -7.19 3.19 35.11
CA ASN A 360 -8.51 3.54 35.64
C ASN A 360 -9.40 4.10 34.53
N THR A 361 -10.71 3.84 34.59
CA THR A 361 -11.70 4.48 33.70
C THR A 361 -12.78 5.17 34.52
N THR A 362 -13.12 6.40 34.17
CA THR A 362 -14.27 7.14 34.71
C THR A 362 -15.43 7.24 33.70
N GLY A 363 -15.26 6.66 32.51
CA GLY A 363 -16.25 6.66 31.43
C GLY A 363 -17.20 5.45 31.46
N GLY A 364 -18.13 5.40 30.50
CA GLY A 364 -19.16 4.35 30.43
C GLY A 364 -18.74 3.01 29.83
N LEU A 365 -17.48 2.86 29.40
CA LEU A 365 -16.93 1.57 28.93
C LEU A 365 -16.24 0.85 30.10
N SER A 366 -16.33 -0.48 30.12
CA SER A 366 -15.53 -1.28 31.06
C SER A 366 -14.04 -1.15 30.72
N ILE A 367 -13.17 -1.24 31.73
CA ILE A 367 -11.71 -1.22 31.55
C ILE A 367 -11.24 -2.31 30.58
N LYS A 368 -11.89 -3.49 30.63
CA LYS A 368 -11.57 -4.63 29.77
C LYS A 368 -11.89 -4.36 28.31
N ASP A 369 -13.08 -3.83 28.02
CA ASP A 369 -13.47 -3.48 26.64
C ASP A 369 -12.58 -2.37 26.08
N LEU A 370 -12.19 -1.41 26.93
CA LEU A 370 -11.26 -0.35 26.55
C LEU A 370 -9.89 -0.92 26.19
N TRP A 371 -9.35 -1.86 26.97
CA TRP A 371 -8.07 -2.52 26.67
C TRP A 371 -8.11 -3.32 25.37
N THR A 372 -9.16 -4.10 25.13
CA THR A 372 -9.30 -4.87 23.87
C THR A 372 -9.39 -3.94 22.65
N LYS A 373 -10.14 -2.84 22.74
CA LYS A 373 -10.17 -1.80 21.69
C LYS A 373 -8.80 -1.16 21.48
N TYR A 374 -8.09 -0.87 22.57
CA TYR A 374 -6.77 -0.25 22.52
C TYR A 374 -5.70 -1.17 21.91
N ARG A 375 -5.73 -2.48 22.22
CA ARG A 375 -4.89 -3.50 21.55
C ARG A 375 -5.16 -3.55 20.06
N ASN A 376 -6.44 -3.60 19.68
CA ASN A 376 -6.84 -3.62 18.28
C ASN A 376 -6.32 -2.41 17.49
N ASP A 377 -6.36 -1.22 18.10
CA ASP A 377 -5.81 0.00 17.51
C ASP A 377 -4.28 -0.04 17.44
N MET A 378 -3.61 -0.46 18.53
CA MET A 378 -2.15 -0.59 18.60
C MET A 378 -1.58 -1.56 17.57
N ILE A 379 -2.27 -2.68 17.31
CA ILE A 379 -1.82 -3.75 16.41
C ILE A 379 -2.28 -3.51 14.96
N SER A 380 -3.16 -2.53 14.70
CA SER A 380 -3.77 -2.26 13.38
C SER A 380 -2.80 -2.07 12.20
N ASN A 381 -1.58 -1.58 12.46
CA ASN A 381 -0.58 -1.27 11.43
C ASN A 381 0.75 -2.00 11.68
N ILE A 382 0.66 -3.20 12.24
CA ILE A 382 1.80 -4.05 12.59
C ILE A 382 1.88 -5.19 11.58
N GLY A 383 3.06 -5.43 11.02
CA GLY A 383 3.29 -6.60 10.17
C GLY A 383 3.98 -7.75 10.87
N ILE A 384 4.66 -7.50 11.99
CA ILE A 384 5.39 -8.52 12.77
C ILE A 384 5.15 -8.28 14.25
N SER A 385 4.86 -9.34 15.02
CA SER A 385 4.69 -9.25 16.48
C SER A 385 5.69 -10.15 17.18
N VAL A 386 6.61 -9.58 17.95
CA VAL A 386 7.61 -10.31 18.73
C VAL A 386 7.11 -10.48 20.16
N PHE A 387 7.18 -11.70 20.67
CA PHE A 387 6.68 -12.07 22.00
C PHE A 387 7.84 -12.56 22.86
N ILE A 388 8.01 -11.97 24.04
CA ILE A 388 9.07 -12.31 25.00
C ILE A 388 8.51 -12.43 26.43
N PHE A 389 9.00 -13.41 27.19
CA PHE A 389 8.54 -13.72 28.55
C PHE A 389 7.02 -13.89 28.62
N GLY A 390 6.34 -13.20 29.55
CA GLY A 390 4.89 -13.17 29.64
C GLY A 390 4.36 -13.84 30.89
N ASN A 391 4.57 -13.20 32.04
CA ASN A 391 3.92 -13.58 33.28
C ASN A 391 3.46 -12.34 34.05
N LYS A 392 2.61 -12.57 35.06
CA LYS A 392 2.14 -11.57 36.01
C LYS A 392 1.90 -12.23 37.36
N ILE A 393 1.90 -11.43 38.42
CA ILE A 393 1.47 -11.88 39.75
C ILE A 393 -0.05 -11.76 39.84
N ASP A 394 -0.72 -12.85 40.18
CA ASP A 394 -2.13 -12.82 40.50
C ASP A 394 -2.39 -12.01 41.78
N THR A 395 -3.36 -11.10 41.73
CA THR A 395 -3.58 -10.14 42.83
C THR A 395 -4.12 -10.80 44.09
N GLU A 396 -4.84 -11.92 43.96
CA GLU A 396 -5.51 -12.62 45.05
C GLU A 396 -4.62 -13.72 45.64
N THR A 397 -4.04 -14.56 44.79
CA THR A 397 -3.24 -15.73 45.18
C THR A 397 -1.77 -15.41 45.39
N LYS A 398 -1.27 -14.30 44.82
CA LYS A 398 0.16 -13.93 44.75
C LYS A 398 1.03 -14.91 43.95
N ASP A 399 0.41 -15.88 43.28
CA ASP A 399 1.12 -16.82 42.43
C ASP A 399 1.50 -16.16 41.10
N VAL A 400 2.59 -16.66 40.51
CA VAL A 400 3.00 -16.30 39.16
C VAL A 400 2.11 -17.05 38.18
N ILE A 401 1.40 -16.29 37.35
CA ILE A 401 0.49 -16.83 36.33
C ILE A 401 0.84 -16.27 34.95
N ASP A 402 0.43 -17.02 33.92
CA ASP A 402 0.62 -16.61 32.53
C ASP A 402 -0.08 -15.28 32.22
N ALA A 403 0.59 -14.47 31.40
CA ALA A 403 0.05 -13.19 30.96
C ALA A 403 -1.04 -13.38 29.89
N ASN A 404 -2.30 -13.51 30.33
CA ASN A 404 -3.45 -13.62 29.43
C ASN A 404 -3.57 -12.48 28.40
N GLY A 405 -3.13 -11.27 28.75
CA GLY A 405 -3.12 -10.13 27.82
C GLY A 405 -2.19 -10.34 26.62
N MET A 406 -1.09 -11.07 26.79
CA MET A 406 -0.14 -11.40 25.73
C MET A 406 -0.72 -12.45 24.76
N VAL A 407 -1.55 -13.38 25.26
CA VAL A 407 -2.30 -14.32 24.41
C VAL A 407 -3.32 -13.58 23.55
N GLU A 408 -4.06 -12.64 24.14
CA GLU A 408 -5.01 -11.80 23.39
C GLU A 408 -4.30 -10.97 22.32
N GLU A 409 -3.12 -10.43 22.61
CA GLU A 409 -2.29 -9.71 21.64
C GLU A 409 -1.83 -10.62 20.50
N PHE A 410 -1.44 -11.86 20.79
CA PHE A 410 -1.09 -12.85 19.78
C PHE A 410 -2.27 -13.16 18.84
N ASP A 411 -3.45 -13.40 19.40
CA ASP A 411 -4.63 -13.72 18.60
C ASP A 411 -5.06 -12.51 17.72
N ILE A 412 -5.02 -11.29 18.27
CA ILE A 412 -5.28 -10.05 17.51
C ILE A 412 -4.24 -9.84 16.40
N SER A 413 -2.97 -10.14 16.66
CA SER A 413 -1.90 -10.05 15.66
C SER A 413 -2.17 -10.96 14.47
N ILE A 414 -2.56 -12.20 14.71
CA ILE A 414 -2.91 -13.15 13.65
C ILE A 414 -4.15 -12.70 12.88
N GLU A 415 -5.21 -12.27 13.57
CA GLU A 415 -6.44 -11.79 12.94
C GLU A 415 -6.17 -10.62 11.98
N LYS A 416 -5.21 -9.75 12.32
CA LYS A 416 -4.80 -8.60 11.50
C LYS A 416 -3.72 -8.93 10.46
N GLY A 417 -3.31 -10.19 10.37
CA GLY A 417 -2.30 -10.67 9.41
C GLY A 417 -0.85 -10.31 9.77
N ALA A 418 -0.58 -9.95 11.03
CA ALA A 418 0.78 -9.79 11.53
C ALA A 418 1.41 -11.16 11.83
N ILE A 419 2.67 -11.33 11.44
CA ILE A 419 3.38 -12.60 11.59
C ILE A 419 3.94 -12.68 13.03
N PRO A 420 3.57 -13.69 13.83
CA PRO A 420 4.03 -13.81 15.21
C PRO A 420 5.43 -14.43 15.28
N ILE A 421 6.31 -13.84 16.10
CA ILE A 421 7.67 -14.32 16.41
C ILE A 421 7.80 -14.47 17.94
N PRO A 422 7.33 -15.58 18.51
CA PRO A 422 7.55 -15.88 19.93
C PRO A 422 8.95 -16.42 20.19
N VAL A 423 9.68 -15.79 21.11
CA VAL A 423 10.98 -16.26 21.58
C VAL A 423 10.75 -17.25 22.71
N GLY A 424 10.47 -18.51 22.36
CA GLY A 424 10.10 -19.56 23.31
C GLY A 424 11.12 -19.81 24.42
N ALA A 425 12.41 -19.60 24.14
CA ALA A 425 13.51 -19.72 25.10
C ALA A 425 13.41 -18.74 26.29
N THR A 426 12.60 -17.67 26.17
CA THR A 426 12.31 -16.74 27.28
C THR A 426 11.24 -17.26 28.25
N GLY A 427 10.69 -18.45 28.02
CA GLY A 427 9.76 -19.11 28.93
C GLY A 427 8.36 -18.50 28.97
N PHE A 428 7.59 -18.87 30.00
CA PHE A 428 6.24 -18.35 30.31
C PHE A 428 5.27 -18.37 29.11
N THR A 429 4.38 -17.38 28.97
CA THR A 429 3.44 -17.28 27.85
C THR A 429 4.15 -17.36 26.48
N SER A 430 5.34 -16.77 26.32
CA SER A 430 6.09 -16.82 25.06
C SER A 430 6.38 -18.26 24.60
N LYS A 431 6.74 -19.16 25.53
CA LYS A 431 6.94 -20.59 25.23
C LYS A 431 5.67 -21.28 24.75
N ILE A 432 4.53 -20.97 25.37
CA ILE A 432 3.22 -21.51 24.96
C ILE A 432 2.85 -21.02 23.55
N LEU A 433 3.06 -19.73 23.27
CA LEU A 433 2.81 -19.14 21.95
C LEU A 433 3.74 -19.71 20.89
N TRP A 434 5.00 -19.95 21.24
CA TRP A 434 5.97 -20.62 20.37
C TRP A 434 5.52 -22.04 20.01
N GLN A 435 5.05 -22.81 20.99
CA GLN A 435 4.49 -24.15 20.73
C GLN A 435 3.33 -24.08 19.74
N ARG A 436 2.39 -23.14 19.95
CA ARG A 436 1.26 -22.91 19.02
C ARG A 436 1.73 -22.57 17.60
N VAL A 437 2.75 -21.73 17.45
CA VAL A 437 3.32 -21.39 16.14
C VAL A 437 3.98 -22.60 15.49
N MET A 438 4.70 -23.42 16.25
CA MET A 438 5.36 -24.61 15.71
C MET A 438 4.38 -25.70 15.29
N ASP A 439 3.28 -25.86 16.05
CA ASP A 439 2.22 -26.81 15.76
C ASP A 439 1.42 -26.43 14.51
N ASP A 440 1.23 -25.13 14.25
CA ASP A 440 0.47 -24.60 13.10
C ASP A 440 1.28 -23.61 12.24
N PHE A 441 2.51 -24.01 11.89
CA PHE A 441 3.50 -23.12 11.27
C PHE A 441 3.08 -22.56 9.90
N GLY A 442 2.51 -23.40 9.04
CA GLY A 442 2.13 -23.04 7.67
C GLY A 442 1.12 -21.89 7.64
N PRO A 443 -0.05 -22.01 8.31
CA PRO A 443 -1.05 -20.94 8.36
C PRO A 443 -0.57 -19.66 9.07
N LEU A 444 0.29 -19.78 10.10
CA LEU A 444 0.69 -18.62 10.93
C LEU A 444 1.88 -17.84 10.38
N VAL A 445 2.83 -18.52 9.71
CA VAL A 445 4.07 -17.90 9.19
C VAL A 445 4.12 -17.92 7.66
N GLY A 446 3.59 -18.97 7.02
CA GLY A 446 3.46 -19.07 5.56
C GLY A 446 4.75 -19.31 4.78
N ILE A 447 5.92 -19.30 5.43
CA ILE A 447 7.24 -19.45 4.78
C ILE A 447 8.00 -20.58 5.49
N GLU A 448 7.87 -21.81 4.98
CA GLU A 448 8.44 -23.02 5.57
C GLU A 448 9.97 -22.95 5.78
N ASP A 449 10.69 -22.23 4.92
CA ASP A 449 12.14 -22.04 5.04
C ASP A 449 12.56 -21.34 6.36
N LEU A 450 11.63 -20.67 7.05
CA LEU A 450 11.88 -20.04 8.35
C LEU A 450 11.77 -21.01 9.52
N LYS A 451 11.17 -22.20 9.34
CA LYS A 451 10.88 -23.14 10.43
C LYS A 451 12.13 -23.55 11.25
N PRO A 452 13.32 -23.76 10.65
CA PRO A 452 14.53 -24.00 11.43
C PRO A 452 14.91 -22.82 12.34
N LEU A 453 14.74 -21.58 11.87
CA LEU A 453 15.02 -20.38 12.67
C LEU A 453 13.99 -20.21 13.80
N TYR A 454 12.73 -20.60 13.59
CA TYR A 454 11.76 -20.63 14.68
C TYR A 454 12.08 -21.73 15.68
N SER A 455 12.58 -22.89 15.24
CA SER A 455 13.02 -23.95 16.15
C SER A 455 14.12 -23.45 17.08
N ASP A 456 15.07 -22.68 16.53
CA ASP A 456 16.13 -22.01 17.29
C ASP A 456 15.61 -21.04 18.36
N LEU A 457 14.46 -20.38 18.13
CA LEU A 457 13.86 -19.47 19.11
C LEU A 457 13.29 -20.19 20.34
N GLY A 458 13.03 -21.49 20.25
CA GLY A 458 12.57 -22.33 21.36
C GLY A 458 13.70 -23.07 22.09
N ASP A 459 14.94 -22.96 21.62
CA ASP A 459 16.09 -23.64 22.21
C ASP A 459 16.64 -22.86 23.42
N GLU A 460 16.36 -23.37 24.61
CA GLU A 460 16.78 -22.77 25.89
C GLU A 460 18.31 -22.81 26.11
N SER A 461 19.06 -23.56 25.29
CA SER A 461 20.53 -23.56 25.36
C SER A 461 21.17 -22.35 24.70
N LYS A 462 20.43 -21.63 23.84
CA LYS A 462 20.95 -20.44 23.14
C LYS A 462 21.07 -19.24 24.07
N ASN A 463 22.11 -18.45 23.83
CA ASN A 463 22.34 -17.22 24.58
C ASN A 463 21.52 -16.04 24.02
N SER A 464 21.53 -14.93 24.76
CA SER A 464 20.77 -13.71 24.42
C SER A 464 21.11 -13.17 23.02
N GLU A 465 22.39 -13.16 22.65
CA GLU A 465 22.86 -12.62 21.37
C GLU A 465 22.39 -13.49 20.20
N GLU A 466 22.54 -14.82 20.31
CA GLU A 466 22.10 -15.78 19.29
C GLU A 466 20.59 -15.69 19.03
N LEU A 467 19.79 -15.54 20.08
CA LEU A 467 18.33 -15.38 19.97
C LEU A 467 17.96 -14.06 19.27
N ILE A 468 18.60 -12.95 19.64
CA ILE A 468 18.37 -11.64 19.01
C ILE A 468 18.76 -11.67 17.53
N GLU A 469 19.92 -12.24 17.19
CA GLU A 469 20.36 -12.42 15.81
C GLU A 469 19.37 -13.27 15.00
N THR A 470 18.83 -14.32 15.61
CA THR A 470 17.81 -15.18 15.00
C THR A 470 16.52 -14.40 14.73
N VAL A 471 16.02 -13.61 15.69
CA VAL A 471 14.85 -12.74 15.51
C VAL A 471 15.08 -11.75 14.36
N VAL A 472 16.22 -11.05 14.35
CA VAL A 472 16.57 -10.09 13.29
C VAL A 472 16.69 -10.78 11.92
N LYS A 473 17.26 -11.98 11.87
CA LYS A 473 17.37 -12.78 10.64
C LYS A 473 16.00 -13.17 10.10
N ILE A 474 15.09 -13.62 10.97
CA ILE A 474 13.69 -13.92 10.59
C ILE A 474 13.02 -12.67 10.02
N ILE A 475 13.10 -11.53 10.72
CA ILE A 475 12.53 -10.26 10.26
C ILE A 475 13.06 -9.86 8.89
N ASN A 476 14.37 -9.99 8.66
CA ASN A 476 15.01 -9.64 7.40
C ASN A 476 14.61 -10.55 6.23
N LEU A 477 14.28 -11.81 6.49
CA LEU A 477 13.72 -12.72 5.49
C LEU A 477 12.25 -12.38 5.23
N LEU A 478 11.46 -12.14 6.29
CA LEU A 478 10.08 -11.67 6.18
C LEU A 478 9.96 -10.33 5.45
N ALA A 479 10.98 -9.46 5.48
CA ALA A 479 10.98 -8.21 4.73
C ALA A 479 11.21 -8.40 3.21
N LYS A 480 11.61 -9.60 2.78
CA LYS A 480 11.89 -9.93 1.36
C LYS A 480 10.81 -10.79 0.71
N HIS A 481 10.20 -11.68 1.50
CA HIS A 481 9.07 -12.53 1.11
C HIS A 481 7.75 -11.84 1.36
#